data_AF-V5IA57-F1
#
_entry.id   AF-V5IA57-F1
#
_cell.length_a   1.000
_cell.length_b   1.000
_cell.length_c   1.000
_cell.angle_alpha   90.00
_cell.angle_beta   90.00
_cell.angle_gamma   90.00
#
_symmetry.space_group_name_H-M   'P 1'
#
loop_
_entity.id
_entity.type
_entity.pdbx_description
1 polymer ?
#
loop_
_entity_poly.entity_id
_entity_poly.type
_entity_poly.pdbx_seq_one_letter_code
_entity_poly.pdbx_strand_id
1 'polypeptide(L)'
;SNKIKTVKRNSPYAFVCFRNNEDRDNALKALSNYKWKGKLLEVIKAKPAPDPLVKKRKEEAEDSGVNKKSKTDVASKDKLKSSTTPYRNVEYNEQLRLKQEDIKTVLKD
;
A
#
# COMPACT_ATOMS: atom_id res chain seq x y z
N SER A 1 -2.14 -4.53 31.43
CA SER A 1 -0.98 -5.40 31.17
C SER A 1 -0.33 -5.05 29.84
N ASN A 2 0.97 -4.75 29.86
CA ASN A 2 1.77 -4.44 28.66
C ASN A 2 2.27 -5.73 27.99
N LYS A 3 2.41 -5.74 26.66
CA LYS A 3 2.74 -6.94 25.90
C LYS A 3 4.22 -6.95 25.53
N ILE A 4 4.94 -8.02 25.86
CA ILE A 4 6.34 -8.23 25.47
C ILE A 4 6.38 -9.28 24.35
N LYS A 5 7.01 -8.95 23.22
CA LYS A 5 7.20 -9.83 22.07
C LYS A 5 8.68 -10.13 21.90
N THR A 6 9.07 -11.38 22.11
CA THR A 6 10.41 -11.90 21.80
C THR A 6 10.41 -12.45 20.37
N VAL A 7 11.34 -12.01 19.52
CA VAL A 7 11.38 -12.42 18.10
C VAL A 7 11.81 -13.89 17.95
N LYS A 8 12.83 -14.31 18.69
CA LYS A 8 13.36 -15.68 18.74
C LYS A 8 13.86 -15.99 20.16
N ARG A 9 13.93 -17.28 20.53
CA ARG A 9 14.33 -17.76 21.88
C ARG A 9 15.68 -17.20 22.38
N ASN A 10 16.61 -16.91 21.46
CA ASN A 10 17.94 -16.35 21.76
C ASN A 10 18.16 -14.96 21.14
N SER A 11 17.10 -14.21 20.83
CA SER A 11 17.26 -12.85 20.30
C SER A 11 17.84 -11.92 21.37
N PRO A 12 18.84 -11.07 21.06
CA PRO A 12 19.39 -10.11 22.01
C PRO A 12 18.45 -8.92 22.28
N TYR A 13 17.32 -8.83 21.56
CA TYR A 13 16.32 -7.77 21.72
C TYR A 13 14.90 -8.32 21.78
N ALA A 14 14.03 -7.53 22.41
CA ALA A 14 12.59 -7.77 22.51
C ALA A 14 11.82 -6.47 22.27
N PHE A 15 10.56 -6.59 21.85
CA PHE A 15 9.67 -5.44 21.69
C PHE A 15 8.68 -5.38 22.84
N VAL A 16 8.48 -4.19 23.40
CA VAL A 16 7.48 -3.93 24.43
C VAL A 16 6.41 -3.01 23.84
N CYS A 17 5.16 -3.42 23.93
CA CYS A 17 4.01 -2.64 23.50
C CYS A 17 3.28 -2.07 24.73
N PHE A 18 3.18 -0.74 24.75
CA PHE A 18 2.43 0.03 25.75
C PHE A 18 1.06 0.42 25.19
N ARG A 19 0.08 0.58 26.08
CA ARG A 19 -1.24 1.13 25.71
C ARG A 19 -1.20 2.64 25.52
N ASN A 20 -0.40 3.31 26.36
CA ASN A 20 -0.31 4.76 26.42
C ASN A 20 1.07 5.23 25.93
N ASN A 21 1.12 6.41 25.31
CA ASN A 21 2.38 7.02 24.88
C ASN A 21 3.23 7.51 26.05
N GLU A 22 2.60 7.99 27.12
CA GLU A 22 3.29 8.49 28.32
C GLU A 22 4.07 7.38 29.05
N ASP A 23 3.43 6.22 29.26
CA ASP A 23 4.07 5.04 29.85
C ASP A 23 5.27 4.57 29.04
N ARG A 24 5.19 4.66 27.71
CA ARG A 24 6.31 4.32 26.81
C ARG A 24 7.50 5.24 27.06
N ASP A 25 7.26 6.56 27.15
CA ASP A 25 8.32 7.54 27.29
C ASP A 25 8.94 7.51 28.70
N ASN A 26 8.14 7.23 29.73
CA ASN A 26 8.63 6.96 31.07
C ASN A 26 9.48 5.68 31.13
N ALA A 27 9.03 4.61 30.47
CA ALA A 27 9.79 3.37 30.39
C ALA A 27 11.11 3.54 29.62
N LEU A 28 11.12 4.37 28.56
CA LEU A 28 12.34 4.69 27.81
C LEU A 28 13.39 5.34 28.71
N LYS A 29 12.98 6.30 29.55
CA LYS A 29 13.87 6.97 30.50
C LYS A 29 14.37 6.03 31.59
N ALA A 30 13.48 5.19 32.13
CA ALA A 30 13.81 4.30 33.25
C ALA A 30 14.69 3.10 32.84
N LEU A 31 14.50 2.57 31.62
CA LEU A 31 15.21 1.39 31.14
C LEU A 31 16.50 1.71 30.38
N SER A 32 16.64 2.94 29.87
CA SER A 32 17.90 3.39 29.27
C SER A 32 19.01 3.36 30.31
N ASN A 33 20.08 2.60 30.04
CA ASN A 33 21.22 2.35 30.94
C ASN A 33 20.93 1.46 32.15
N TYR A 34 19.81 0.72 32.14
CA TYR A 34 19.55 -0.24 33.21
C TYR A 34 20.47 -1.46 33.08
N LYS A 35 21.18 -1.82 34.15
CA LYS A 35 22.10 -2.97 34.18
C LYS A 35 21.34 -4.25 34.51
N TRP A 36 21.09 -5.08 33.50
CA TRP A 36 20.41 -6.37 33.64
C TRP A 36 21.36 -7.54 33.42
N LYS A 37 21.49 -8.41 34.41
CA LYS A 37 22.36 -9.61 34.35
C LYS A 37 23.80 -9.30 33.86
N GLY A 38 24.32 -8.13 34.26
CA GLY A 38 25.66 -7.68 33.89
C GLY A 38 25.76 -6.95 32.54
N LYS A 39 24.68 -6.86 31.75
CA LYS A 39 24.64 -6.11 30.48
C LYS A 39 23.84 -4.83 30.63
N LEU A 40 24.29 -3.76 29.99
CA LEU A 40 23.52 -2.52 29.87
C LEU A 40 22.41 -2.72 28.84
N LEU A 41 21.19 -2.35 29.20
CA LEU A 41 20.07 -2.33 28.28
C LEU A 41 20.03 -0.99 27.56
N GLU A 42 20.00 -1.06 26.24
CA GLU A 42 19.66 0.07 25.38
C GLU A 42 18.21 -0.05 24.95
N VAL A 43 17.47 1.06 25.03
CA VAL A 43 16.07 1.11 24.63
C VAL A 43 15.92 2.17 23.55
N ILE A 44 15.35 1.76 22.42
CA ILE A 44 15.17 2.60 21.24
C ILE A 44 13.70 2.62 20.86
N LYS A 45 13.18 3.77 20.46
CA LYS A 45 11.83 3.87 19.89
C LYS A 45 11.79 3.07 18.59
N ALA A 46 11.02 1.98 18.59
CA ALA A 46 10.91 1.12 17.43
C ALA A 46 10.35 1.88 16.22
N LYS A 47 10.97 1.70 15.06
CA LYS A 47 10.40 2.16 13.79
C LYS A 47 9.06 1.44 13.57
N PRO A 48 8.03 2.12 13.03
CA PRO A 48 6.80 1.45 12.67
C PRO A 48 7.13 0.29 11.75
N ALA A 49 6.42 -0.84 11.92
CA ALA A 49 6.61 -1.97 11.05
C ALA A 49 6.44 -1.50 9.59
N PRO A 50 7.45 -1.68 8.72
CA PRO A 50 7.29 -1.33 7.33
C PRO A 50 6.13 -2.16 6.80
N ASP A 51 5.17 -1.49 6.14
CA ASP A 51 3.98 -2.14 5.62
C ASP A 51 4.41 -3.34 4.74
N PRO A 52 3.97 -4.57 5.05
CA PRO A 52 4.33 -5.75 4.27
C PRO A 52 3.95 -5.61 2.78
N LEU A 53 2.95 -4.78 2.46
CA LEU A 53 2.56 -4.46 1.08
C LEU A 53 3.55 -3.52 0.38
N VAL A 54 4.28 -2.68 1.11
CA VAL A 54 5.28 -1.77 0.54
C VAL A 54 6.52 -2.53 0.09
N LYS A 55 6.89 -3.62 0.79
CA LYS A 55 7.95 -4.52 0.30
C LYS A 55 7.56 -5.20 -1.01
N LYS A 56 6.35 -5.78 -1.08
CA LYS A 56 5.85 -6.39 -2.32
C LYS A 56 5.81 -5.42 -3.49
N ARG A 57 5.32 -4.19 -3.28
CA ARG A 57 5.32 -3.16 -4.34
C ARG A 57 6.72 -2.71 -4.77
N LYS A 58 7.73 -2.78 -3.88
CA LYS A 58 9.11 -2.43 -4.23
C LYS A 58 9.82 -3.56 -4.98
N GLU A 59 9.61 -4.81 -4.58
CA GLU A 59 10.13 -5.99 -5.28
C GLU A 59 9.52 -6.10 -6.69
N GLU A 60 8.22 -5.83 -6.86
CA GLU A 60 7.57 -5.75 -8.18
C GLU A 60 8.09 -4.59 -9.05
N ALA A 61 8.67 -3.54 -8.45
CA ALA A 61 9.22 -2.42 -9.19
C ALA A 61 10.67 -2.65 -9.65
N GLU A 62 11.47 -3.43 -8.90
CA GLU A 62 12.86 -3.73 -9.25
C GLU A 62 13.01 -4.89 -10.25
N ASP A 63 12.03 -5.79 -10.35
CA ASP A 63 11.98 -6.83 -11.40
C ASP A 63 11.55 -6.28 -12.78
N SER A 64 10.90 -5.11 -12.81
CA SER A 64 10.56 -4.40 -14.04
C SER A 64 11.69 -3.47 -14.53
N GLY A 65 12.85 -4.06 -14.76
CA GLY A 65 13.83 -3.45 -15.66
C GLY A 65 13.21 -3.28 -17.05
N VAL A 66 13.18 -2.03 -17.54
CA VAL A 66 12.76 -1.61 -18.88
C VAL A 66 11.25 -1.37 -19.08
N ASN A 67 10.90 -0.08 -19.14
CA ASN A 67 9.68 0.50 -19.75
C ASN A 67 8.32 0.20 -19.10
N LYS A 68 7.80 1.16 -18.32
CA LYS A 68 6.59 1.91 -18.73
C LYS A 68 6.25 3.06 -17.79
N LYS A 69 6.41 4.27 -18.35
CA LYS A 69 5.67 5.51 -18.15
C LYS A 69 4.72 5.53 -16.93
N SER A 70 5.00 6.48 -16.04
CA SER A 70 4.06 7.08 -15.10
C SER A 70 2.62 7.01 -15.61
N LYS A 71 1.78 6.23 -14.92
CA LYS A 71 0.33 6.28 -15.11
C LYS A 71 -0.17 7.63 -14.61
N THR A 72 -0.14 8.61 -15.49
CA THR A 72 -0.83 9.88 -15.35
C THR A 72 -2.34 9.61 -15.29
N ASP A 73 -3.03 10.22 -14.32
CA ASP A 73 -4.47 10.18 -14.01
C ASP A 73 -5.42 10.28 -15.23
N VAL A 74 -4.92 10.81 -16.34
CA VAL A 74 -5.63 11.01 -17.62
C VAL A 74 -6.04 9.69 -18.28
N ALA A 75 -5.18 8.66 -18.26
CA ALA A 75 -5.49 7.36 -18.91
C ALA A 75 -6.67 6.63 -18.26
N SER A 76 -6.91 6.86 -16.97
CA SER A 76 -8.02 6.26 -16.23
C SER A 76 -9.37 6.88 -16.59
N LYS A 77 -9.41 8.20 -16.82
CA LYS A 77 -10.66 8.92 -17.14
C LYS A 77 -11.13 8.62 -18.55
N ASP A 78 -10.23 8.52 -19.52
CA ASP A 78 -10.64 8.27 -20.90
C ASP A 78 -11.11 6.83 -21.12
N LYS A 79 -10.52 5.87 -20.39
CA LYS A 79 -11.02 4.49 -20.36
C LYS A 79 -12.41 4.39 -19.73
N LEU A 80 -12.67 5.15 -18.66
CA LEU A 80 -13.99 5.19 -18.03
C LEU A 80 -15.04 5.79 -18.98
N LYS A 81 -14.71 6.90 -19.67
CA LYS A 81 -15.59 7.56 -20.63
C LYS A 81 -15.94 6.66 -21.82
N SER A 82 -14.98 5.92 -22.38
CA SER A 82 -15.26 5.03 -23.52
C SER A 82 -16.15 3.84 -23.11
N SER A 83 -16.02 3.37 -21.87
CA SER A 83 -16.84 2.28 -21.34
C SER A 83 -18.27 2.71 -21.00
N THR A 84 -18.45 3.87 -20.36
CA THR A 84 -19.77 4.34 -19.90
C THR A 84 -20.54 5.05 -21.01
N THR A 85 -19.82 5.70 -21.93
CA THR A 85 -20.39 6.45 -23.05
C THR A 85 -19.61 6.14 -24.33
N PRO A 86 -19.90 5.00 -24.99
CA PRO A 86 -19.34 4.72 -26.31
C PRO A 86 -19.79 5.81 -27.32
N TYR A 87 -18.95 6.10 -28.31
CA TYR A 87 -19.18 7.12 -29.35
C TYR A 87 -19.26 8.58 -28.87
N ARG A 88 -18.82 8.91 -27.65
CA ARG A 88 -18.85 10.28 -27.11
C ARG A 88 -18.15 11.35 -27.96
N ASN A 89 -17.20 10.96 -28.80
CA ASN A 89 -16.39 11.88 -29.61
C ASN A 89 -16.91 12.10 -31.03
N VAL A 90 -18.04 11.50 -31.42
CA VAL A 90 -18.63 11.67 -32.77
C VAL A 90 -19.92 12.46 -32.69
N GLU A 91 -20.30 13.13 -33.77
CA GLU A 91 -21.52 13.93 -33.84
C GLU A 91 -22.78 13.07 -33.74
N TYR A 92 -23.86 13.65 -33.21
CA TYR A 92 -25.09 12.90 -32.88
C TYR A 92 -25.67 12.10 -34.06
N ASN A 93 -25.65 12.69 -35.26
CA ASN A 93 -26.14 12.02 -36.47
C ASN A 93 -25.35 10.75 -36.80
N GLU A 94 -24.04 10.76 -36.55
CA GLU A 94 -23.16 9.62 -36.78
C GLU A 94 -23.29 8.57 -35.67
N GLN A 95 -23.47 8.99 -34.41
CA GLN A 95 -23.77 8.10 -33.29
C GLN A 95 -25.04 7.28 -33.59
N LEU A 96 -26.08 7.94 -34.11
CA LEU A 96 -27.35 7.29 -34.42
C LEU A 96 -27.18 6.24 -35.53
N ARG A 97 -26.42 6.57 -36.59
CA ARG A 97 -26.13 5.64 -37.68
C ARG A 97 -25.42 4.39 -37.18
N LEU A 98 -24.32 4.57 -36.44
CA LEU A 98 -23.53 3.45 -35.89
C LEU A 98 -24.38 2.55 -35.00
N LYS A 99 -25.20 3.15 -34.11
CA LYS A 99 -26.06 2.39 -33.22
C LYS A 99 -27.12 1.58 -33.98
N GLN A 100 -27.66 2.12 -35.07
CA GLN A 100 -28.60 1.39 -35.93
C GLN A 100 -27.93 0.22 -36.68
N GLU A 101 -26.67 0.37 -37.10
CA GLU A 101 -25.90 -0.71 -37.73
C GLU A 101 -25.55 -1.83 -36.74
N ASP A 102 -25.14 -1.48 -35.52
CA ASP A 102 -24.89 -2.46 -34.45
C ASP A 102 -26.16 -3.26 -34.13
N ILE A 103 -27.32 -2.60 -34.01
CA ILE A 103 -28.61 -3.26 -33.79
C ILE A 103 -28.93 -4.23 -34.93
N LYS A 104 -28.76 -3.83 -36.19
CA LYS A 104 -28.98 -4.70 -37.35
C LYS A 104 -28.03 -5.89 -37.37
N THR A 105 -26.81 -5.73 -36.86
CA THR A 105 -25.83 -6.82 -36.76
C THR A 105 -26.26 -7.83 -35.70
N VAL A 106 -26.67 -7.36 -34.51
CA VAL A 106 -27.14 -8.22 -33.43
C VAL A 106 -28.45 -8.94 -33.77
N LEU A 107 -29.35 -8.30 -34.53
CA LEU A 107 -30.64 -8.88 -34.95
C LEU A 107 -30.55 -9.79 -36.19
N LYS A 108 -29.38 -9.92 -36.81
CA LYS A 108 -29.16 -10.81 -37.97
C LYS A 108 -28.79 -12.24 -37.56
N ASP A 109 -28.50 -12.46 -36.28
CA ASP A 109 -28.43 -13.77 -35.63
C ASP A 109 -29.80 -14.17 -35.07
#